data_AF-A0A497VCL1-F1
#
_entry.id   AF-A0A497VCL1-F1
#
_cell.length_a   1.000
_cell.length_b   1.000
_cell.length_c   1.000
_cell.angle_alpha   90.00
_cell.angle_beta   90.00
_cell.angle_gamma   90.00
#
_symmetry.space_group_name_H-M   'P 1'
#
loop_
_entity.id
_entity.type
_entity.pdbx_description
1 polymer ?
#
loop_
_entity_poly.entity_id
_entity_poly.type
_entity_poly.pdbx_seq_one_letter_code
_entity_poly.pdbx_strand_id
1 'polypeptide(L)'
;MKREDAEGLYQVYERALAVLAESESVLWQLPKGPEREALVRAYSHLTTSILCDLRAPLVREYPDLDTEGPQGPYDTELDQNEQDAVDRLSPSQVQEIDAALLAECIASWRKVARVVGAVMLHHSERFPEIADGYFATRVAFLVSEGLLESQGNLGYMRFSEVRLRQVESSDA
;
A
#
# COMPACT_ATOMS: atom_id res chain seq x y z
N MET A 1 24.57 -11.17 3.16
CA MET A 1 25.22 -11.21 1.81
C MET A 1 26.41 -10.25 1.81
N LYS A 2 27.30 -10.19 0.81
CA LYS A 2 28.27 -9.06 0.77
C LYS A 2 27.54 -7.79 0.34
N ARG A 3 27.98 -6.63 0.83
CA ARG A 3 27.35 -5.34 0.52
C ARG A 3 27.31 -5.04 -0.98
N GLU A 4 28.40 -5.29 -1.70
CA GLU A 4 28.48 -5.06 -3.15
C GLU A 4 27.46 -5.91 -3.93
N ASP A 5 27.30 -7.18 -3.54
CA ASP A 5 26.29 -8.06 -4.14
C ASP A 5 24.86 -7.56 -3.83
N ALA A 6 24.63 -7.06 -2.60
CA ALA A 6 23.35 -6.50 -2.18
C ALA A 6 22.99 -5.25 -2.99
N GLU A 7 23.94 -4.35 -3.19
CA GLU A 7 23.77 -3.14 -4.01
C GLU A 7 23.45 -3.49 -5.46
N GLY A 8 24.18 -4.45 -6.04
CA GLY A 8 23.92 -4.94 -7.40
C GLY A 8 22.51 -5.51 -7.57
N LEU A 9 22.05 -6.34 -6.63
CA LEU A 9 20.68 -6.87 -6.64
C LEU A 9 19.63 -5.78 -6.43
N TYR A 10 19.86 -4.86 -5.49
CA TYR A 10 18.96 -3.75 -5.23
C TYR A 10 18.72 -2.92 -6.49
N GLN A 11 19.78 -2.53 -7.20
CA GLN A 11 19.66 -1.78 -8.45
C GLN A 11 18.92 -2.56 -9.55
N VAL A 12 19.09 -3.89 -9.62
CA VAL A 12 18.33 -4.74 -10.56
C VAL A 12 16.84 -4.72 -10.22
N TYR A 13 16.49 -4.81 -8.93
CA TYR A 13 15.11 -4.80 -8.48
C TYR A 13 14.43 -3.45 -8.70
N GLU A 14 15.12 -2.34 -8.44
CA GLU A 14 14.58 -1.01 -8.75
C GLU A 14 14.31 -0.84 -10.25
N ARG A 15 15.22 -1.30 -11.12
CA ARG A 15 14.98 -1.27 -12.57
C ARG A 15 13.81 -2.16 -12.97
N ALA A 16 13.67 -3.35 -12.38
CA ALA A 16 12.55 -4.23 -12.67
C ALA A 16 11.21 -3.60 -12.26
N LEU A 17 11.16 -2.93 -11.09
CA LEU A 17 9.99 -2.19 -10.63
C LEU A 17 9.66 -1.01 -11.55
N ALA A 18 10.66 -0.25 -12.00
CA ALA A 18 10.45 0.85 -12.93
C ALA A 18 9.86 0.36 -14.28
N VAL A 19 10.41 -0.72 -14.84
CA VAL A 19 9.89 -1.32 -16.08
C VAL A 19 8.46 -1.85 -15.90
N LEU A 20 8.15 -2.46 -14.74
CA LEU A 20 6.79 -2.88 -14.44
C LEU A 20 5.83 -1.68 -14.34
N ALA A 21 6.24 -0.59 -13.69
CA ALA A 21 5.42 0.62 -13.56
C ALA A 21 5.01 1.22 -14.92
N GLU A 22 5.83 1.09 -15.96
CA GLU A 22 5.46 1.51 -17.32
C GLU A 22 4.20 0.78 -17.86
N SER A 23 3.95 -0.45 -17.42
CA SER A 23 2.77 -1.23 -17.81
C SER A 23 1.50 -0.86 -17.05
N GLU A 24 1.61 -0.13 -15.95
CA GLU A 24 0.50 0.16 -15.04
C GLU A 24 -0.60 0.97 -15.73
N SER A 25 -0.23 2.02 -16.47
CA SER A 25 -1.17 2.84 -17.24
C SER A 25 -1.98 2.02 -18.26
N VAL A 26 -1.33 1.05 -18.93
CA VAL A 26 -1.99 0.17 -19.89
C VAL A 26 -2.98 -0.77 -19.20
N LEU A 27 -2.57 -1.39 -18.08
CA LEU A 27 -3.42 -2.28 -17.29
C LEU A 27 -4.70 -1.58 -16.81
N TRP A 28 -4.56 -0.33 -16.36
CA TRP A 28 -5.70 0.44 -15.86
C TRP A 28 -6.64 0.93 -16.98
N GLN A 29 -6.15 1.08 -18.22
CA GLN A 29 -6.97 1.44 -19.39
C GLN A 29 -7.75 0.27 -20.02
N LEU A 30 -7.41 -0.99 -19.69
CA LEU A 30 -8.13 -2.15 -20.21
C LEU A 30 -9.62 -2.13 -19.80
N PRO A 31 -10.53 -2.68 -20.63
CA PRO A 31 -11.91 -2.86 -20.24
C PRO A 31 -12.05 -3.65 -18.94
N LYS A 32 -12.95 -3.22 -18.05
CA LYS A 32 -13.31 -3.98 -16.85
C LYS A 32 -13.83 -5.36 -17.28
N GLY A 33 -13.22 -6.42 -16.73
CA GLY A 33 -13.56 -7.80 -17.06
C GLY A 33 -12.53 -8.79 -16.49
N PRO A 34 -12.82 -10.10 -16.59
CA PRO A 34 -12.02 -11.15 -15.95
C PRO A 34 -10.56 -11.18 -16.41
N GLU A 35 -10.30 -10.78 -17.66
CA GLU A 35 -8.94 -10.68 -18.21
C GLU A 35 -8.12 -9.57 -17.54
N ARG A 36 -8.66 -8.34 -17.49
CA ARG A 36 -8.03 -7.23 -16.77
C ARG A 36 -7.77 -7.58 -15.32
N GLU A 37 -8.75 -8.17 -14.64
CA GLU A 37 -8.58 -8.58 -13.25
C GLU A 37 -7.46 -9.61 -13.07
N ALA A 38 -7.37 -10.59 -13.96
CA ALA A 38 -6.30 -11.58 -13.91
C ALA A 38 -4.91 -10.94 -14.09
N LEU A 39 -4.79 -10.00 -15.05
CA LEU A 39 -3.56 -9.26 -15.29
C LEU A 39 -3.18 -8.34 -14.12
N VAL A 40 -4.14 -7.60 -13.55
CA VAL A 40 -3.92 -6.77 -12.36
C VAL A 40 -3.49 -7.62 -11.17
N ARG A 41 -4.12 -8.79 -10.95
CA ARG A 41 -3.70 -9.72 -9.89
C ARG A 41 -2.27 -10.22 -10.10
N ALA A 42 -1.91 -10.59 -11.33
CA ALA A 42 -0.56 -11.05 -11.65
C ALA A 42 0.49 -9.93 -11.48
N TYR A 43 0.19 -8.72 -11.95
CA TYR A 43 1.01 -7.53 -11.76
C TYR A 43 1.25 -7.25 -10.27
N SER A 44 0.17 -7.18 -9.48
CA SER A 44 0.25 -6.96 -8.04
C SER A 44 1.07 -8.03 -7.33
N HIS A 45 0.96 -9.29 -7.74
CA HIS A 45 1.75 -10.38 -7.17
C HIS A 45 3.25 -10.20 -7.45
N LEU A 46 3.63 -9.93 -8.71
CA LEU A 46 5.03 -9.71 -9.09
C LEU A 46 5.65 -8.51 -8.36
N THR A 47 4.96 -7.38 -8.37
CA THR A 47 5.41 -6.15 -7.72
C THR A 47 5.56 -6.35 -6.21
N THR A 48 4.61 -7.07 -5.59
CA THR A 48 4.69 -7.43 -4.16
C THR A 48 5.88 -8.32 -3.88
N SER A 49 6.13 -9.37 -4.68
CA SER A 49 7.27 -10.26 -4.46
C SER A 49 8.61 -9.55 -4.63
N ILE A 50 8.75 -8.68 -5.64
CA ILE A 50 9.99 -7.90 -5.79
C ILE A 50 10.19 -6.98 -4.58
N LEU A 51 9.16 -6.26 -4.14
CA LEU A 51 9.27 -5.34 -3.01
C LEU A 51 9.52 -6.06 -1.67
N CYS A 52 8.73 -7.09 -1.35
CA CYS A 52 8.71 -7.71 -0.02
C CYS A 52 9.74 -8.82 0.14
N ASP A 53 9.90 -9.65 -0.89
CA ASP A 53 10.68 -10.88 -0.79
C ASP A 53 12.11 -10.67 -1.30
N LEU A 54 12.31 -9.75 -2.24
CA LEU A 54 13.62 -9.49 -2.85
C LEU A 54 14.28 -8.20 -2.34
N ARG A 55 13.59 -7.05 -2.41
CA ARG A 55 14.14 -5.72 -2.07
C ARG A 55 14.19 -5.49 -0.56
N ALA A 56 13.09 -5.70 0.16
CA ALA A 56 13.00 -5.38 1.59
C ALA A 56 14.03 -6.08 2.47
N PRO A 57 14.45 -7.34 2.23
CA PRO A 57 15.55 -7.95 2.98
C PRO A 57 16.88 -7.20 2.81
N LEU A 58 17.17 -6.68 1.61
CA LEU A 58 18.39 -5.93 1.33
C LEU A 58 18.42 -4.62 2.09
N VAL A 59 17.32 -3.87 2.07
CA VAL A 59 17.19 -2.60 2.80
C VAL A 59 17.22 -2.82 4.31
N ARG A 60 16.69 -3.94 4.82
CA ARG A 60 16.79 -4.30 6.24
C ARG A 60 18.23 -4.59 6.68
N GLU A 61 19.01 -5.28 5.84
CA GLU A 61 20.43 -5.57 6.12
C GLU A 61 21.32 -4.32 5.89
N TYR A 62 20.98 -3.50 4.89
CA TYR A 62 21.71 -2.31 4.45
C TYR A 62 20.77 -1.13 4.20
N PRO A 63 20.38 -0.39 5.25
CA PRO A 63 19.40 0.70 5.13
C PRO A 63 19.84 1.85 4.22
N ASP A 64 21.14 2.00 4.01
CA ASP A 64 21.76 3.01 3.16
C ASP A 64 21.69 2.69 1.65
N LEU A 65 21.08 1.56 1.25
CA LEU A 65 20.75 1.29 -0.15
C LEU A 65 19.51 2.07 -0.62
N ASP A 66 18.61 2.40 0.30
CA ASP A 66 17.34 3.09 0.04
C ASP A 66 17.42 4.55 0.52
N THR A 67 18.40 5.30 -0.02
CA THR A 67 18.65 6.70 0.37
C THR A 67 17.76 7.68 -0.38
N GLU A 68 17.30 7.31 -1.57
CA GLU A 68 16.30 8.09 -2.27
C GLU A 68 14.94 7.67 -1.75
N GLY A 69 14.39 8.48 -0.84
CA GLY A 69 13.00 8.36 -0.46
C GLY A 69 12.11 8.40 -1.72
N PRO A 70 10.91 7.80 -1.66
CA PRO A 70 9.95 7.82 -2.76
C PRO A 70 9.86 9.20 -3.43
N GLN A 71 10.02 9.22 -4.76
CA GLN A 71 9.90 10.42 -5.57
C GLN A 71 8.49 10.53 -6.15
N GLY A 72 7.88 11.73 -6.08
CA GLY A 72 6.52 11.99 -6.52
C GLY A 72 5.62 12.52 -5.40
N PRO A 73 4.37 12.94 -5.71
CA PRO A 73 3.39 13.34 -4.70
C PRO A 73 3.08 12.17 -3.76
N TYR A 74 2.60 12.46 -2.55
CA TYR A 74 2.17 11.38 -1.66
C TYR A 74 1.02 10.60 -2.28
N ASP A 75 1.00 9.28 -2.05
CA ASP A 75 -0.12 8.41 -2.39
C ASP A 75 -1.43 8.90 -1.72
N THR A 76 -1.34 9.66 -0.62
CA THR A 76 -2.47 10.26 0.10
C THR A 76 -2.99 11.57 -0.51
N GLU A 77 -2.30 12.15 -1.48
CA GLU A 77 -2.77 13.35 -2.18
C GLU A 77 -3.84 12.96 -3.21
N LEU A 78 -5.00 13.59 -3.13
CA LEU A 78 -6.13 13.36 -4.04
C LEU A 78 -6.24 14.52 -5.03
N ASP A 79 -6.55 14.19 -6.28
CA ASP A 79 -6.98 15.20 -7.25
C ASP A 79 -8.42 15.67 -6.97
N GLN A 80 -8.89 16.69 -7.70
CA GLN A 80 -10.22 17.25 -7.46
C GLN A 80 -11.36 16.25 -7.74
N ASN A 81 -11.23 15.38 -8.74
CA ASN A 81 -12.28 14.40 -9.06
C ASN A 81 -12.36 13.32 -7.97
N GLU A 82 -11.20 12.91 -7.47
CA GLU A 82 -11.08 11.96 -6.36
C GLU A 82 -11.65 12.57 -5.06
N GLN A 83 -11.34 13.84 -4.80
CA GLN A 83 -11.90 14.56 -3.65
C GLN A 83 -13.43 14.69 -3.75
N ASP A 84 -13.96 15.02 -4.94
CA ASP A 84 -15.41 15.10 -5.15
C ASP A 84 -16.09 13.73 -4.91
N ALA A 85 -15.43 12.62 -5.24
CA ALA A 85 -15.94 11.28 -4.96
C ALA A 85 -15.95 10.96 -3.46
N VAL A 86 -14.89 11.36 -2.75
CA VAL A 86 -14.78 11.23 -1.30
C VAL A 86 -15.84 12.06 -0.58
N ASP A 87 -16.11 13.29 -1.03
CA ASP A 87 -17.09 14.19 -0.42
C ASP A 87 -18.54 13.66 -0.50
N ARG A 88 -18.81 12.71 -1.40
CA ARG A 88 -20.10 12.02 -1.50
C ARG A 88 -20.25 10.86 -0.51
N LEU A 89 -19.17 10.45 0.17
CA LEU A 89 -19.25 9.38 1.16
C LEU A 89 -20.02 9.84 2.39
N SER A 90 -21.01 9.05 2.77
CA SER A 90 -21.69 9.21 4.05
C SER A 90 -20.79 8.78 5.21
N PRO A 91 -21.02 9.31 6.44
CA PRO A 91 -20.25 8.92 7.61
C PRO A 91 -20.24 7.40 7.89
N SER A 92 -21.34 6.70 7.60
CA SER A 92 -21.42 5.25 7.76
C SER A 92 -20.56 4.49 6.74
N GLN A 93 -20.40 5.00 5.53
CA GLN A 93 -19.50 4.43 4.54
C GLN A 93 -18.03 4.65 4.92
N VAL A 94 -17.69 5.80 5.50
CA VAL A 94 -16.34 6.03 6.04
C VAL A 94 -16.03 5.04 7.16
N GLN A 95 -16.98 4.81 8.07
CA GLN A 95 -16.85 3.79 9.11
C GLN A 95 -16.73 2.36 8.55
N GLU A 96 -17.46 2.05 7.47
CA GLU A 96 -17.37 0.77 6.77
C GLU A 96 -15.95 0.55 6.21
N ILE A 97 -15.36 1.59 5.60
CA ILE A 97 -13.98 1.56 5.09
C ILE A 97 -12.98 1.37 6.24
N ASP A 98 -13.09 2.15 7.33
CA ASP A 98 -12.20 2.06 8.48
C ASP A 98 -12.24 0.65 9.12
N ALA A 99 -13.43 0.08 9.26
CA ALA A 99 -13.62 -1.25 9.80
C ALA A 99 -13.00 -2.33 8.89
N ALA A 100 -13.13 -2.19 7.56
CA ALA A 100 -12.51 -3.10 6.60
C ALA A 100 -10.97 -3.02 6.65
N LEU A 101 -10.40 -1.82 6.77
CA LEU A 101 -8.95 -1.62 6.90
C LEU A 101 -8.40 -2.24 8.19
N LEU A 102 -9.10 -2.05 9.32
CA LEU A 102 -8.73 -2.67 10.60
C LEU A 102 -8.79 -4.20 10.53
N ALA A 103 -9.81 -4.76 9.86
CA ALA A 103 -9.96 -6.22 9.69
C ALA A 103 -8.82 -6.85 8.87
N GLU A 104 -8.22 -6.09 7.95
CA GLU A 104 -7.05 -6.51 7.18
C GLU A 104 -5.71 -6.36 7.93
N CYS A 105 -5.71 -5.71 9.10
CA CYS A 105 -4.52 -5.57 9.93
C CYS A 105 -4.38 -6.72 10.92
N ILE A 106 -3.13 -7.10 11.24
CA ILE A 106 -2.80 -8.14 12.22
C ILE A 106 -1.66 -7.66 13.13
N ALA A 107 -1.25 -8.48 14.11
CA ALA A 107 -0.17 -8.14 15.05
C ALA A 107 1.23 -8.07 14.40
N SER A 108 1.44 -8.68 13.24
CA SER A 108 2.68 -8.53 12.46
C SER A 108 2.56 -7.40 11.45
N TRP A 109 3.67 -6.73 11.16
CA TRP A 109 3.75 -5.69 10.13
C TRP A 109 3.21 -6.15 8.77
N ARG A 110 2.32 -5.35 8.19
CA ARG A 110 1.80 -5.50 6.82
C ARG A 110 2.01 -4.21 6.04
N LYS A 111 2.41 -4.32 4.78
CA LYS A 111 2.49 -3.18 3.85
C LYS A 111 1.13 -2.48 3.76
N VAL A 112 1.13 -1.14 3.83
CA VAL A 112 -0.09 -0.35 3.66
C VAL A 112 -0.72 -0.61 2.29
N ALA A 113 0.09 -0.65 1.23
CA ALA A 113 -0.39 -0.96 -0.12
C ALA A 113 -1.12 -2.32 -0.22
N ARG A 114 -0.67 -3.33 0.56
CA ARG A 114 -1.33 -4.64 0.63
C ARG A 114 -2.68 -4.54 1.34
N VAL A 115 -2.74 -3.84 2.46
CA VAL A 115 -3.97 -3.65 3.24
C VAL A 115 -5.02 -2.90 2.41
N VAL A 116 -4.62 -1.77 1.81
CA VAL A 116 -5.48 -0.96 0.93
C VAL A 116 -5.97 -1.78 -0.27
N GLY A 117 -5.06 -2.44 -0.98
CA GLY A 117 -5.42 -3.25 -2.15
C GLY A 117 -6.38 -4.40 -1.82
N ALA A 118 -6.25 -5.03 -0.65
CA ALA A 118 -7.17 -6.07 -0.20
C ALA A 118 -8.59 -5.52 0.06
N VAL A 119 -8.71 -4.40 0.76
CA VAL A 119 -10.01 -3.75 1.01
C VAL A 119 -10.65 -3.31 -0.29
N MET A 120 -9.90 -2.68 -1.18
CA MET A 120 -10.41 -2.25 -2.49
C MET A 120 -10.90 -3.43 -3.33
N LEU A 121 -10.19 -4.57 -3.31
CA LEU A 121 -10.62 -5.76 -4.03
C LEU A 121 -11.93 -6.30 -3.48
N HIS A 122 -12.03 -6.46 -2.16
CA HIS A 122 -13.22 -6.99 -1.48
C HIS A 122 -14.44 -6.05 -1.56
N HIS A 123 -14.22 -4.74 -1.65
CA HIS A 123 -15.27 -3.72 -1.71
C HIS A 123 -15.36 -3.00 -3.06
N SER A 124 -14.80 -3.59 -4.12
CA SER A 124 -14.73 -2.97 -5.46
C SER A 124 -16.10 -2.59 -6.04
N GLU A 125 -17.14 -3.38 -5.76
CA GLU A 125 -18.52 -3.07 -6.16
C GLU A 125 -19.17 -1.98 -5.30
N ARG A 126 -18.73 -1.86 -4.04
CA ARG A 126 -19.29 -0.95 -3.04
C ARG A 126 -18.70 0.46 -3.15
N PHE A 127 -17.40 0.56 -3.46
CA PHE A 127 -16.66 1.81 -3.57
C PHE A 127 -15.90 1.92 -4.90
N PRO A 128 -16.56 1.79 -6.07
CA PRO A 128 -15.89 1.71 -7.37
C PRO A 128 -15.22 3.01 -7.82
N GLU A 129 -15.57 4.15 -7.23
CA GLU A 129 -15.08 5.49 -7.57
C GLU A 129 -14.05 6.02 -6.57
N ILE A 130 -13.79 5.30 -5.47
CA ILE A 130 -12.91 5.79 -4.40
C ILE A 130 -11.48 5.37 -4.71
N ALA A 131 -10.60 6.37 -4.84
CA ALA A 131 -9.18 6.16 -5.09
C ALA A 131 -8.48 5.48 -3.92
N ASP A 132 -7.45 4.69 -4.22
CA ASP A 132 -6.58 4.03 -3.25
C ASP A 132 -5.95 5.04 -2.26
N GLY A 133 -5.61 6.23 -2.74
CA GLY A 133 -5.12 7.32 -1.90
C GLY A 133 -6.05 7.69 -0.75
N TYR A 134 -7.37 7.62 -0.95
CA TYR A 134 -8.29 7.87 0.16
C TYR A 134 -8.21 6.78 1.22
N PHE A 135 -8.14 5.50 0.82
CA PHE A 135 -7.92 4.41 1.77
C PHE A 135 -6.59 4.57 2.52
N ALA A 136 -5.54 5.06 1.86
CA ALA A 136 -4.26 5.39 2.50
C ALA A 136 -4.43 6.49 3.56
N THR A 137 -5.20 7.55 3.26
CA THR A 137 -5.50 8.60 4.26
C THR A 137 -6.24 8.04 5.47
N ARG A 138 -7.15 7.07 5.26
CA ARG A 138 -7.86 6.39 6.35
C ARG A 138 -6.93 5.55 7.21
N VAL A 139 -5.96 4.85 6.61
CA VAL A 139 -4.90 4.15 7.38
C VAL A 139 -4.11 5.13 8.24
N ALA A 140 -3.71 6.28 7.70
CA ALA A 140 -3.00 7.30 8.47
C ALA A 140 -3.85 7.86 9.63
N PHE A 141 -5.16 8.05 9.40
CA PHE A 141 -6.10 8.42 10.45
C PHE A 141 -6.21 7.36 11.56
N LEU A 142 -6.31 6.07 11.21
CA LEU A 142 -6.36 4.97 12.19
C LEU A 142 -5.07 4.87 13.04
N VAL A 143 -3.92 5.24 12.46
CA VAL A 143 -2.66 5.38 13.19
C VAL A 143 -2.71 6.58 14.14
N SER A 144 -3.23 7.75 13.71
CA SER A 144 -3.34 8.92 14.58
C SER A 144 -4.32 8.72 15.74
N GLU A 145 -5.38 7.92 15.54
CA GLU A 145 -6.31 7.49 16.59
C GLU A 145 -5.70 6.42 17.51
N GLY A 146 -4.50 5.93 17.21
CA GLY A 146 -3.79 4.95 18.01
C GLY A 146 -4.41 3.55 17.96
N LEU A 147 -5.16 3.22 16.91
CA LEU A 147 -5.68 1.88 16.64
C LEU A 147 -4.64 1.01 15.91
N LEU A 148 -3.79 1.64 15.11
CA LEU A 148 -2.67 1.03 14.40
C LEU A 148 -1.34 1.62 14.85
N GLU A 149 -0.30 0.80 14.80
CA GLU A 149 1.09 1.27 14.82
C GLU A 149 1.61 1.32 13.38
N SER A 150 2.52 2.25 13.10
CA SER A 150 3.14 2.40 11.77
C SER A 150 4.66 2.44 11.83
N GLN A 151 5.30 1.97 10.76
CA GLN A 151 6.70 2.25 10.45
C GLN A 151 6.87 2.62 8.97
N GLY A 152 7.88 3.42 8.66
CA GLY A 152 8.07 4.01 7.33
C GLY A 152 7.28 5.31 7.12
N ASN A 153 7.07 5.70 5.87
CA ASN A 153 6.35 6.93 5.52
C ASN A 153 4.93 6.62 5.04
N LEU A 154 3.92 6.94 5.84
CA LEU A 154 2.49 6.69 5.52
C LEU A 154 1.98 7.48 4.31
N GLY A 155 2.68 8.55 3.90
CA GLY A 155 2.41 9.23 2.64
C GLY A 155 2.75 8.40 1.41
N TYR A 156 3.50 7.30 1.57
CA TYR A 156 3.81 6.37 0.48
C TYR A 156 3.52 4.93 0.92
N MET A 157 2.39 4.39 0.49
CA MET A 157 1.83 3.10 0.91
C MET A 157 2.76 1.91 0.69
N ARG A 158 3.58 1.94 -0.37
CA ARG A 158 4.54 0.87 -0.70
C ARG A 158 5.77 0.89 0.23
N PHE A 159 6.03 2.03 0.88
CA PHE A 159 7.17 2.29 1.76
C PHE A 159 6.77 2.40 3.24
N SER A 160 5.53 2.06 3.57
CA SER A 160 5.02 2.02 4.94
C SER A 160 4.38 0.68 5.27
N GLU A 161 4.43 0.38 6.56
CA GLU A 161 3.82 -0.82 7.14
C GLU A 161 3.02 -0.44 8.37
N VAL A 162 1.93 -1.17 8.60
CA VAL A 162 1.07 -1.04 9.77
C VAL A 162 0.83 -2.37 10.43
N ARG A 163 0.50 -2.33 11.72
CA ARG A 163 0.02 -3.48 12.49
C ARG A 163 -1.01 -3.03 13.52
N LEU A 164 -1.83 -3.97 14.00
CA LEU A 164 -2.70 -3.73 15.15
C LEU A 164 -1.84 -3.34 16.36
N ARG A 165 -2.25 -2.28 17.06
CA ARG A 165 -1.61 -1.92 18.32
C ARG A 165 -1.84 -3.03 19.33
N GLN A 166 -0.78 -3.49 19.99
CA GLN A 166 -0.95 -4.40 21.12
C GLN A 166 -1.44 -3.57 22.30
N VAL A 167 -2.67 -3.78 22.71
CA VAL A 167 -3.12 -3.32 24.02
C VAL A 167 -2.39 -4.22 25.02
N GLU A 168 -1.37 -3.70 25.70
CA GLU A 168 -0.85 -4.35 26.89
C GLU A 168 -2.05 -4.49 27.85
N SER A 169 -2.44 -5.74 28.11
CA SER A 169 -3.31 -6.05 29.24
C SER A 169 -2.51 -5.71 30.49
N SER A 170 -2.73 -4.50 31.00
CA SER A 170 -2.40 -4.18 32.39
C SER A 170 -3.37 -4.97 33.26
N ASP A 171 -3.06 -6.26 33.47
CA ASP A 171 -3.69 -7.03 34.53
C ASP A 171 -3.29 -6.40 35.87
N ALA A 172 -4.29 -5.86 36.55
CA ALA A 172 -4.24 -5.39 37.93
C ALA A 172 -4.43 -6.56 38.90
#